data_AF-A0A4Q1VAP2-F1
#
_entry.id   AF-A0A4Q1VAP2-F1
#
_cell.length_a   1.000
_cell.length_b   1.000
_cell.length_c   1.000
_cell.angle_alpha   90.00
_cell.angle_beta   90.00
_cell.angle_gamma   90.00
#
_symmetry.space_group_name_H-M   'P 1'
#
loop_
_entity.id
_entity.type
_entity.pdbx_description
1 polymer ?
#
loop_
_entity_poly.entity_id
_entity_poly.type
_entity_poly.pdbx_seq_one_letter_code
_entity_poly.pdbx_strand_id
1 'polypeptide(L)'
;MWKAVVVAVVTLASAPALAQDAAKKSDPKADNCFYTVGTQSIQVPIGGSVCRRQPAPYNDKYSLLRCTPPLDEIDSDVKRGDSRCDKYDERE
;
A
#
# COMPACT_ATOMS: atom_id res chain seq x y z
N MET A 1 61.17 25.69 -1.96
CA MET A 1 59.92 26.42 -2.27
C MET A 1 58.79 25.59 -1.73
N TRP A 2 57.97 26.09 -0.80
CA TRP A 2 56.57 25.70 -0.60
C TRP A 2 55.94 26.63 0.43
N LYS A 3 55.01 27.46 -0.03
CA LYS A 3 54.04 28.18 0.80
C LYS A 3 52.68 27.76 0.27
N ALA A 4 52.05 26.77 0.91
CA ALA A 4 50.65 26.46 0.66
C ALA A 4 49.82 27.36 1.59
N VAL A 5 49.18 28.37 1.00
CA VAL A 5 48.24 29.26 1.70
C VAL A 5 46.91 28.54 1.78
N VAL A 6 46.44 28.34 3.01
CA VAL A 6 45.11 27.84 3.36
C VAL A 6 44.08 28.93 3.05
N VAL A 7 43.06 28.61 2.25
CA VAL A 7 41.87 29.44 2.09
C VAL A 7 40.64 28.58 2.40
N ALA A 8 40.02 28.86 3.54
CA ALA A 8 38.74 28.31 3.96
C ALA A 8 37.62 29.28 3.56
N VAL A 9 36.58 28.84 2.86
CA VAL A 9 35.36 29.65 2.66
C VAL A 9 34.10 28.75 2.56
N VAL A 10 33.30 28.84 3.63
CA VAL A 10 31.83 28.95 3.71
C VAL A 10 30.96 27.71 3.45
N THR A 11 30.33 27.30 4.55
CA THR A 11 29.18 26.43 4.72
C THR A 11 27.92 26.96 4.03
N LEU A 12 27.30 26.17 3.15
CA LEU A 12 25.88 26.31 2.83
C LEU A 12 25.08 25.28 3.65
N ALA A 13 24.34 25.78 4.63
CA ALA A 13 23.27 25.05 5.29
C ALA A 13 21.94 25.48 4.65
N SER A 14 21.13 24.52 4.19
CA SER A 14 19.68 24.66 3.95
C SER A 14 19.04 23.28 3.86
N ALA A 15 18.58 22.80 5.02
CA ALA A 15 17.34 22.07 5.31
C ALA A 15 16.90 20.82 4.49
N PRO A 16 16.18 19.87 5.14
CA PRO A 16 15.97 18.52 4.62
C PRO A 16 14.76 18.45 3.67
N ALA A 17 14.96 17.87 2.48
CA ALA A 17 13.85 17.33 1.72
C ALA A 17 13.51 15.94 2.29
N LEU A 18 12.54 15.89 3.20
CA LEU A 18 11.79 14.67 3.50
C LEU A 18 11.05 14.25 2.22
N ALA A 19 11.67 13.37 1.44
CA ALA A 19 10.94 12.51 0.52
C ALA A 19 10.79 11.16 1.22
N GLN A 20 9.72 11.05 2.00
CA GLN A 20 9.16 9.78 2.40
C GLN A 20 8.71 9.09 1.11
N ASP A 21 9.37 8.01 0.71
CA ASP A 21 8.65 6.80 0.27
C ASP A 21 9.59 5.60 0.11
N ALA A 22 9.00 4.43 0.31
CA ALA A 22 9.53 3.12 -0.09
C ALA A 22 10.83 2.59 0.56
N ALA A 23 10.83 2.41 1.88
CA ALA A 23 11.57 1.29 2.47
C ALA A 23 10.91 0.82 3.77
N LYS A 24 9.67 0.32 3.67
CA LYS A 24 9.18 -0.61 4.69
C LYS A 24 10.10 -1.84 4.61
N LYS A 25 10.95 -1.97 5.62
CA LYS A 25 11.78 -3.15 5.90
C LYS A 25 10.89 -4.38 5.78
N SER A 26 11.09 -5.14 4.70
CA SER A 26 10.50 -6.46 4.51
C SER A 26 11.17 -7.40 5.50
N ASP A 27 10.54 -7.56 6.66
CA ASP A 27 10.79 -8.69 7.54
C ASP A 27 10.20 -9.93 6.83
N PRO A 28 10.94 -11.05 6.65
CA PRO A 28 10.45 -12.22 5.94
C PRO A 28 9.49 -13.03 6.84
N LYS A 29 8.42 -12.41 7.30
CA LYS A 29 7.25 -13.06 7.89
C LYS A 29 6.18 -13.03 6.83
N ALA A 30 6.08 -14.11 6.03
CA ALA A 30 4.97 -14.43 5.13
C ALA A 30 4.10 -13.20 4.87
N ASP A 31 4.57 -12.31 3.97
CA ASP A 31 4.09 -10.93 3.89
C ASP A 31 2.57 -10.88 3.75
N ASN A 32 1.84 -10.62 4.83
CA ASN A 32 0.40 -10.43 4.75
C ASN A 32 0.13 -9.11 4.02
N CYS A 33 -0.97 -9.06 3.26
CA CYS A 33 -1.37 -7.83 2.58
C CYS A 33 -2.06 -6.89 3.57
N PHE A 34 -1.89 -5.60 3.37
CA PHE A 34 -2.63 -4.59 4.12
C PHE A 34 -3.71 -4.01 3.22
N TYR A 35 -4.96 -4.13 3.65
CA TYR A 35 -6.11 -3.57 2.97
C TYR A 35 -6.76 -2.53 3.87
N THR A 36 -6.98 -1.32 3.36
CA THR A 36 -7.67 -0.27 4.11
C THR A 36 -9.17 -0.34 3.83
N VAL A 37 -9.98 -0.36 4.88
CA VAL A 37 -11.44 -0.26 4.85
C VAL A 37 -11.82 1.02 5.58
N GLY A 38 -12.31 2.04 4.85
CA GLY A 38 -12.52 3.37 5.42
C GLY A 38 -11.24 3.94 6.03
N THR A 39 -11.22 4.12 7.35
CA THR A 39 -10.05 4.61 8.11
C THR A 39 -9.24 3.50 8.78
N GLN A 40 -9.67 2.24 8.68
CA GLN A 40 -9.04 1.10 9.34
C GLN A 40 -8.19 0.32 8.35
N SER A 41 -6.94 0.01 8.71
CA SER A 41 -6.11 -0.92 7.95
C SER A 41 -6.24 -2.32 8.55
N ILE A 42 -6.74 -3.27 7.76
CA ILE A 42 -6.83 -4.69 8.12
C ILE A 42 -5.69 -5.48 7.48
N GLN A 43 -5.23 -6.50 8.19
CA GLN A 43 -4.28 -7.47 7.66
C GLN A 43 -5.05 -8.61 6.98
N VAL A 44 -4.73 -8.87 5.71
CA VAL A 44 -5.27 -9.98 4.93
C VAL A 44 -4.19 -11.05 4.85
N PRO A 45 -4.44 -12.27 5.37
CA PRO A 45 -3.47 -13.34 5.29
C PRO A 45 -3.18 -13.72 3.84
N ILE A 46 -1.98 -14.22 3.54
CA ILE A 46 -1.64 -14.71 2.20
C ILE A 46 -2.69 -15.72 1.73
N GLY A 47 -3.17 -15.53 0.50
CA GLY A 47 -4.19 -16.35 -0.12
C GLY A 47 -5.63 -16.01 0.29
N GLY A 48 -5.82 -15.23 1.35
CA GLY A 48 -7.12 -14.68 1.77
C GLY A 48 -7.65 -13.63 0.79
N SER A 49 -8.96 -13.38 0.86
CA SER A 49 -9.65 -12.57 -0.15
C SER A 49 -10.60 -11.54 0.46
N VAL A 50 -10.69 -10.36 -0.17
CA VAL A 50 -11.57 -9.26 0.24
C VAL A 50 -12.36 -8.79 -0.97
N CYS A 51 -13.66 -8.57 -0.79
CA CYS A 51 -14.52 -8.06 -1.84
C CYS A 51 -14.86 -6.60 -1.59
N ARG A 52 -14.37 -5.73 -2.47
CA ARG A 52 -14.58 -4.28 -2.42
C ARG A 52 -15.72 -3.90 -3.34
N ARG A 53 -16.72 -3.19 -2.83
CA ARG A 53 -17.80 -2.64 -3.65
C ARG A 53 -17.22 -1.73 -4.72
N GLN A 54 -17.67 -1.92 -5.96
CA GLN A 54 -17.24 -1.05 -7.04
C GLN A 54 -17.89 0.33 -6.91
N PRO A 55 -17.17 1.40 -7.28
CA PRO A 55 -17.75 2.73 -7.29
C PRO A 55 -18.89 2.83 -8.30
N ALA A 56 -19.74 3.85 -8.16
CA ALA A 56 -20.78 4.15 -9.14
C ALA A 56 -20.19 4.23 -10.57
N PRO A 57 -20.90 3.72 -11.59
CA PRO A 57 -22.28 3.24 -11.58
C PRO A 57 -22.49 1.77 -11.17
N TYR A 58 -21.43 1.02 -10.89
CA TYR A 58 -21.46 -0.43 -10.66
C TYR A 58 -21.61 -0.80 -9.18
N ASN A 59 -22.40 -0.05 -8.44
CA ASN A 59 -22.55 -0.20 -7.00
C ASN A 59 -23.26 -1.51 -6.57
N ASP A 60 -23.71 -2.33 -7.50
CA ASP A 60 -24.24 -3.67 -7.27
C ASP A 60 -23.15 -4.76 -7.36
N LYS A 61 -21.95 -4.41 -7.83
CA LYS A 61 -20.83 -5.32 -8.06
C LYS A 61 -19.71 -5.12 -7.05
N TYR A 62 -18.91 -6.17 -6.91
CA TYR A 62 -17.71 -6.20 -6.08
C TYR A 62 -16.51 -6.64 -6.89
N SER A 63 -15.36 -6.02 -6.61
CA SER A 63 -14.05 -6.51 -7.02
C SER A 63 -13.48 -7.43 -5.94
N LEU A 64 -13.14 -8.66 -6.34
CA LEU A 64 -12.44 -9.64 -5.52
C LEU A 64 -10.95 -9.37 -5.55
N LEU A 65 -10.43 -8.98 -4.41
CA LEU A 65 -9.03 -8.73 -4.17
C LEU A 65 -8.45 -9.93 -3.41
N ARG A 66 -7.36 -10.52 -3.90
CA ARG A 66 -6.68 -11.63 -3.23
C ARG A 66 -5.31 -11.19 -2.75
N CYS A 67 -4.93 -11.67 -1.57
CA CYS A 67 -3.58 -11.43 -1.08
C CYS A 67 -2.57 -12.35 -1.76
N THR A 68 -1.92 -11.84 -2.80
CA THR A 68 -0.75 -12.41 -3.48
C THR A 68 0.34 -11.33 -3.53
N PRO A 69 0.93 -11.02 -2.37
CA PRO A 69 1.56 -9.73 -2.05
C PRO A 69 2.24 -9.06 -3.25
N PRO A 70 1.74 -7.91 -3.73
CA PRO A 70 0.69 -7.06 -3.12
C PRO A 70 -0.75 -7.62 -3.25
N LEU A 71 -1.74 -6.89 -2.72
CA LEU A 71 -3.14 -7.26 -2.93
C LEU A 71 -3.50 -7.07 -4.41
N ASP A 72 -3.98 -8.12 -5.07
CA ASP A 72 -4.26 -8.12 -6.51
C ASP A 72 -5.76 -8.29 -6.79
N GLU A 73 -6.27 -7.59 -7.81
CA GLU A 73 -7.66 -7.70 -8.23
C GLU A 73 -7.80 -8.83 -9.24
N ILE A 74 -8.44 -9.92 -8.83
CA ILE A 74 -8.56 -11.14 -9.64
C ILE A 74 -9.91 -11.28 -10.32
N ASP A 75 -10.94 -10.56 -9.85
CA ASP A 75 -12.28 -10.56 -10.43
C ASP A 75 -12.95 -9.22 -10.09
N SER A 76 -13.81 -8.73 -10.97
CA SER A 76 -14.49 -7.43 -10.86
C SER A 76 -16.01 -7.54 -10.97
N ASP A 77 -16.54 -8.74 -11.24
CA ASP A 77 -17.98 -8.99 -11.40
C ASP A 77 -18.52 -9.94 -10.32
N VAL A 78 -18.10 -9.70 -9.07
CA VAL A 78 -18.50 -10.53 -7.94
C VAL A 78 -19.78 -9.99 -7.31
N LYS A 79 -20.69 -10.92 -6.99
CA LYS A 79 -21.95 -10.59 -6.30
C LYS A 79 -21.77 -10.70 -4.79
N ARG A 80 -22.58 -9.93 -4.05
CA ARG A 80 -22.71 -10.11 -2.61
C ARG A 80 -23.13 -11.54 -2.28
N GLY A 81 -22.41 -12.20 -1.38
CA GLY A 81 -22.64 -13.59 -1.00
C GLY A 81 -21.80 -14.64 -1.75
N ASP A 82 -20.91 -14.24 -2.66
CA ASP A 82 -19.90 -15.12 -3.24
C ASP A 82 -19.01 -15.72 -2.12
N SER A 83 -18.81 -17.03 -2.18
CA SER A 83 -18.03 -17.81 -1.19
C SER A 83 -16.53 -17.50 -1.21
N ARG A 84 -16.03 -16.85 -2.26
CA ARG A 84 -14.64 -16.40 -2.36
C ARG A 84 -14.36 -15.16 -1.54
N CYS A 85 -15.39 -14.47 -1.05
CA CYS A 85 -15.23 -13.25 -0.27
C CYS A 85 -15.22 -13.56 1.23
N ASP A 86 -14.06 -13.45 1.89
CA ASP A 86 -14.00 -13.58 3.35
C ASP A 86 -14.58 -12.34 4.05
N LYS A 87 -14.45 -11.18 3.40
CA LYS A 87 -14.96 -9.89 3.89
C LYS A 87 -15.54 -9.06 2.75
N TYR A 88 -16.58 -8.31 3.05
CA TYR A 88 -17.19 -7.33 2.15
C TYR A 88 -16.92 -5.92 2.66
N ASP A 89 -16.37 -5.07 1.80
CA ASP A 89 -16.18 -3.65 2.03
C ASP A 89 -17.23 -2.88 1.21
N GLU A 90 -18.23 -2.31 1.89
CA GLU A 90 -19.41 -1.71 1.27
C GLU A 90 -19.24 -0.24 0.84
N ARG A 91 -17.99 0.30 0.86
CA ARG A 91 -17.66 1.73 0.65
C ARG A 91 -18.74 2.52 -0.11
N GLU A 92 -19.31 3.51 0.57
CA GLU A 92 -20.19 4.54 0.00
C GLU A 92 -19.37 5.75 -0.49
#